data_AF-A0A2S6A787-F1
#
_entry.id   AF-A0A2S6A787-F1
#
_cell.length_a   1.000
_cell.length_b   1.000
_cell.length_c   1.000
_cell.angle_alpha   90.00
_cell.angle_beta   90.00
_cell.angle_gamma   90.00
#
_symmetry.space_group_name_H-M   'P 1'
#
loop_
_entity.id
_entity.type
_entity.pdbx_description
1 polymer ?
#
loop_
_entity_poly.entity_id
_entity_poly.type
_entity_poly.pdbx_seq_one_letter_code
_entity_poly.pdbx_strand_id
1 'polypeptide(L)'
;MTSSPPESAAASTARAASIRRWLRLVAGVLLVLLGAFLTVAPFSSLAVLWCVAIAGLVGSAVSGLLRARRWRDVRRWVESSVYLAAALLALWWPGITTEVLAVVVGVALIVAGLTGLPLVWRERGATRFDGIVGGATSVVFGMLALAWPDVTVLVVAVLFGAALMVIGVRQVIAAMGGHHRPLGATAPPRTPRGGRWRVAGTVMGATVALVLALVSVALHRDSPAPDEFYTPQASVPDRAGQLLRTERYDNPEVPTGALAWRILYTTTRDHGQPAVASGLVIAPGSATTTPSPVIAWAHGTTGVAVGCAPSILPNGLSAGAMMVQDKVIHQGWTIVATDYIGLGTAGTHPYLIGEGEARSVLDAVRAARQLPDIRLTDHAVVWGHSQGGHAALWTGIRAPRYAPELVIDGVAALAPASNLPALVDSLGSVTAGEVFASYVITAYAGTYPDTRFDDYVRPGARIITREMAQRCLAEKSVLVSVLTSLFLDKPIWRGDPDRGPLLDNLRRNVPSAVIPAPVFIGQGTADTLVVPSAQDGYVAQRCRAGYAVDYRTYPNLGHLQVVEPESPAIADLIAWTADRFARRPAANTC
;
A
#
# COMPACT_ATOMS: atom_id res chain seq x y z
N MET A 1 -21.88 68.32 43.31
CA MET A 1 -22.85 67.55 42.49
C MET A 1 -22.20 67.24 41.16
N THR A 2 -22.05 65.96 40.83
CA THR A 2 -22.12 65.33 39.48
C THR A 2 -21.54 63.92 39.61
N SER A 3 -22.39 62.98 40.01
CA SER A 3 -23.09 62.03 39.13
C SER A 3 -22.25 60.77 38.90
N SER A 4 -22.40 59.82 39.82
CA SER A 4 -22.05 58.42 39.59
C SER A 4 -22.74 57.93 38.32
N PRO A 5 -22.08 57.17 37.43
CA PRO A 5 -22.73 56.61 36.26
C PRO A 5 -23.79 55.58 36.70
N PRO A 6 -24.89 55.43 35.95
CA PRO A 6 -26.02 54.60 36.35
C PRO A 6 -25.64 53.11 36.36
N GLU A 7 -26.01 52.40 37.45
CA GLU A 7 -25.82 50.96 37.66
C GLU A 7 -26.33 50.08 36.48
N SER A 8 -27.23 50.59 35.66
CA SER A 8 -27.82 49.87 34.53
C SER A 8 -26.84 49.55 33.38
N ALA A 9 -25.82 50.38 33.15
CA ALA A 9 -24.81 50.14 32.12
C ALA A 9 -23.74 49.11 32.56
N ALA A 10 -23.45 49.06 33.86
CA ALA A 10 -22.57 48.05 34.44
C ALA A 10 -23.22 46.66 34.45
N ALA A 11 -24.53 46.59 34.71
CA ALA A 11 -25.29 45.34 34.69
C ALA A 11 -25.41 44.73 33.27
N SER A 12 -25.63 45.56 32.23
CA SER A 12 -25.73 45.09 30.84
C SER A 12 -24.39 44.57 30.30
N THR A 13 -23.29 45.23 30.64
CA THR A 13 -21.93 44.82 30.27
C THR A 13 -21.48 43.55 31.01
N ALA A 14 -21.86 43.40 32.28
CA ALA A 14 -21.64 42.17 33.06
C ALA A 14 -22.42 40.98 32.52
N ARG A 15 -23.70 41.16 32.14
CA ARG A 15 -24.54 40.11 31.56
C ARG A 15 -24.03 39.65 30.19
N ALA A 16 -23.60 40.60 29.34
CA ALA A 16 -22.98 40.30 28.05
C ALA A 16 -21.59 39.64 28.18
N ALA A 17 -20.84 39.93 29.25
CA ALA A 17 -19.58 39.24 29.55
C ALA A 17 -19.82 37.80 30.05
N SER A 18 -20.84 37.58 30.87
CA SER A 18 -21.27 36.26 31.36
C SER A 18 -21.75 35.34 30.23
N ILE A 19 -22.62 35.83 29.35
CA ILE A 19 -23.13 35.08 28.18
C ILE A 19 -21.97 34.66 27.27
N ARG A 20 -21.02 35.56 26.98
CA ARG A 20 -19.82 35.25 26.19
C ARG A 20 -18.90 34.22 26.86
N ARG A 21 -18.88 34.14 28.19
CA ARG A 21 -18.11 33.15 28.94
C ARG A 21 -18.72 31.76 28.81
N TRP A 22 -20.03 31.65 28.97
CA TRP A 22 -20.78 30.40 28.79
C TRP A 22 -20.70 29.87 27.36
N LEU A 23 -20.86 30.74 26.35
CA LEU A 23 -20.72 30.35 24.95
C LEU A 23 -19.32 29.81 24.63
N ARG A 24 -18.26 30.38 25.21
CA ARG A 24 -16.88 29.88 25.05
C ARG A 24 -16.65 28.53 25.73
N LEU A 25 -17.26 28.31 26.90
CA LEU A 25 -17.17 27.04 27.61
C LEU A 25 -17.85 25.93 26.80
N VAL A 26 -19.09 26.17 26.36
CA VAL A 26 -19.87 25.20 25.56
C VAL A 26 -19.16 24.88 24.25
N ALA A 27 -18.72 25.90 23.50
CA ALA A 27 -17.96 25.69 22.27
C ALA A 27 -16.65 24.94 22.52
N GLY A 28 -15.96 25.21 23.64
CA GLY A 28 -14.75 24.50 24.02
C GLY A 28 -14.97 23.01 24.29
N VAL A 29 -16.00 22.66 25.06
CA VAL A 29 -16.35 21.27 25.37
C VAL A 29 -16.77 20.50 24.10
N LEU A 30 -17.59 21.12 23.25
CA LEU A 30 -18.01 20.52 21.98
C LEU A 30 -16.81 20.19 21.07
N LEU A 31 -15.82 21.09 20.98
CA LEU A 31 -14.61 20.85 20.21
C LEU A 31 -13.75 19.70 20.76
N VAL A 32 -13.72 19.50 22.09
CA VAL A 32 -13.00 18.37 22.70
C VAL A 32 -13.67 17.04 22.39
N LEU A 33 -15.00 16.96 22.56
CA LEU A 33 -15.75 15.73 22.30
C LEU A 33 -15.69 15.34 20.82
N LEU A 34 -15.81 16.33 19.94
CA LEU A 34 -15.70 16.16 18.49
C LEU A 34 -14.30 15.68 18.07
N GLY A 35 -13.26 16.29 18.64
CA GLY A 35 -11.88 15.92 18.35
C GLY A 35 -11.49 14.53 18.88
N ALA A 36 -12.01 14.14 20.05
CA ALA A 36 -11.82 12.80 20.60
C ALA A 36 -12.49 11.73 19.73
N PHE A 37 -13.71 11.99 19.26
CA PHE A 37 -14.43 11.09 18.36
C PHE A 37 -13.67 10.86 17.04
N LEU A 38 -13.15 11.92 16.41
CA LEU A 38 -12.33 11.82 15.20
C LEU A 38 -11.02 11.04 15.39
N THR A 39 -10.44 11.11 16.58
CA THR A 39 -9.18 10.43 16.89
C THR A 39 -9.40 8.92 17.08
N VAL A 40 -10.54 8.53 17.68
CA VAL A 40 -10.85 7.13 18.02
C VAL A 40 -11.54 6.39 16.86
N ALA A 41 -12.34 7.08 16.05
CA ALA A 41 -13.11 6.46 14.98
C ALA A 41 -13.07 7.29 13.67
N PRO A 42 -11.88 7.48 13.05
CA PRO A 42 -11.70 8.33 11.88
C PRO A 42 -12.51 7.90 10.65
N PHE A 43 -12.99 6.66 10.62
CA PHE A 43 -13.68 6.04 9.48
C PHE A 43 -15.14 5.64 9.74
N SER A 44 -15.75 6.09 10.84
CA SER A 44 -17.15 5.75 11.18
C SER A 44 -18.18 6.15 10.10
N SER A 45 -17.83 7.08 9.20
CA SER A 45 -18.40 7.25 7.85
C SER A 45 -17.71 8.44 7.15
N LEU A 46 -17.42 8.36 5.84
CA LEU A 46 -16.93 9.48 5.03
C LEU A 46 -17.83 10.73 5.15
N ALA A 47 -19.14 10.54 5.28
CA ALA A 47 -20.10 11.63 5.51
C ALA A 47 -19.92 12.26 6.90
N VAL A 48 -19.57 11.46 7.90
CA VAL A 48 -19.30 11.96 9.26
C VAL A 48 -18.00 12.75 9.26
N LEU A 49 -16.93 12.25 8.64
CA LEU A 49 -15.67 13.00 8.53
C LEU A 49 -15.87 14.34 7.80
N TRP A 50 -16.63 14.34 6.71
CA TRP A 50 -16.97 15.55 5.95
C TRP A 50 -17.76 16.56 6.79
N CYS A 51 -18.83 16.12 7.47
CA CYS A 51 -19.61 16.95 8.39
C CYS A 51 -18.75 17.52 9.53
N VAL A 52 -17.85 16.71 10.08
CA VAL A 52 -16.99 17.11 11.19
C VAL A 52 -15.87 18.06 10.74
N ALA A 53 -15.28 17.85 9.57
CA ALA A 53 -14.29 18.76 8.98
C ALA A 53 -14.91 20.16 8.77
N ILE A 54 -16.12 20.21 8.19
CA ILE A 54 -16.88 21.46 8.04
C ILE A 54 -17.17 22.09 9.40
N ALA A 55 -17.65 21.31 10.37
CA ALA A 55 -17.93 21.81 11.72
C ALA A 55 -16.68 22.39 12.41
N GLY A 56 -15.52 21.76 12.22
CA GLY A 56 -14.24 22.24 12.76
C GLY A 56 -13.72 23.50 12.05
N LEU A 57 -13.87 23.61 10.73
CA LEU A 57 -13.52 24.82 9.97
C LEU A 57 -14.42 26.01 10.39
N VAL A 58 -15.73 25.79 10.51
CA VAL A 58 -16.69 26.79 11.00
C VAL A 58 -16.38 27.16 12.46
N GLY A 59 -16.12 26.18 13.32
CA GLY A 59 -15.74 26.41 14.71
C GLY A 59 -14.46 27.25 14.85
N SER A 60 -13.49 27.02 13.95
CA SER A 60 -12.23 27.78 13.90
C SER A 60 -12.45 29.22 13.43
N ALA A 61 -13.26 29.43 12.40
CA ALA A 61 -13.66 30.76 11.93
C ALA A 61 -14.40 31.55 13.03
N VAL A 62 -15.40 30.94 13.66
CA VAL A 62 -16.17 31.57 14.75
C VAL A 62 -15.28 31.89 15.96
N SER A 63 -14.39 30.97 16.34
CA SER A 63 -13.43 31.20 17.43
C SER A 63 -12.48 32.37 17.12
N GLY A 64 -12.00 32.49 15.89
CA GLY A 64 -11.17 33.60 15.43
C GLY A 64 -11.90 34.95 15.55
N LEU A 65 -13.15 35.02 15.08
CA LEU A 65 -14.02 36.19 15.18
C LEU A 65 -14.33 36.57 16.63
N LEU A 66 -14.64 35.61 17.50
CA LEU A 66 -14.93 35.85 18.93
C LEU A 66 -13.71 36.34 19.73
N ARG A 67 -12.50 36.20 19.18
CA ARG A 67 -11.23 36.67 19.77
C ARG A 67 -10.77 38.01 19.20
N ALA A 68 -11.33 38.48 18.09
CA ALA A 68 -11.07 39.81 17.56
C ALA A 68 -11.69 40.86 18.50
N ARG A 69 -10.85 41.48 19.35
CA ARG A 69 -11.31 42.44 20.38
C ARG A 69 -11.37 43.87 19.87
N ARG A 70 -10.76 44.17 18.71
CA ARG A 70 -10.77 45.49 18.05
C ARG A 70 -10.89 45.32 16.53
N TRP A 71 -11.60 46.24 15.86
CA TRP A 71 -11.78 46.30 14.40
C TRP A 71 -10.46 46.32 13.58
N ARG A 72 -9.32 46.60 14.23
CA ARG A 72 -7.99 46.67 13.60
C ARG A 72 -7.21 45.34 13.61
N ASP A 73 -7.76 44.24 14.15
CA ASP A 73 -7.12 42.93 14.15
C ASP A 73 -7.27 42.22 12.79
N VAL A 74 -6.78 42.86 11.70
CA VAL A 74 -6.87 42.38 10.31
C VAL A 74 -6.42 40.92 10.17
N ARG A 75 -5.41 40.50 10.94
CA ARG A 75 -4.93 39.10 11.02
C ARG A 75 -6.05 38.10 11.30
N ARG A 76 -6.83 38.32 12.36
CA ARG A 76 -7.87 37.37 12.80
C ARG A 76 -9.03 37.36 11.81
N TRP A 77 -9.28 38.48 11.15
CA TRP A 77 -10.26 38.57 10.07
C TRP A 77 -9.83 37.75 8.86
N VAL A 78 -8.59 37.92 8.37
CA VAL A 78 -8.07 37.15 7.23
C VAL A 78 -8.07 35.65 7.55
N GLU A 79 -7.56 35.24 8.71
CA GLU A 79 -7.52 33.83 9.13
C GLU A 79 -8.94 33.23 9.22
N SER A 80 -9.88 33.94 9.84
CA SER A 80 -11.27 33.47 9.96
C SER A 80 -11.98 33.41 8.60
N SER A 81 -11.69 34.34 7.69
CA SER A 81 -12.24 34.35 6.34
C SER A 81 -11.72 33.19 5.50
N VAL A 82 -10.44 32.80 5.65
CA VAL A 82 -9.86 31.64 4.96
C VAL A 82 -10.54 30.35 5.41
N TYR A 83 -10.70 30.14 6.72
CA TYR A 83 -11.41 28.95 7.24
C TYR A 83 -12.89 28.93 6.84
N LEU A 84 -13.54 30.09 6.81
CA LEU A 84 -14.93 30.21 6.37
C LEU A 84 -15.08 29.90 4.87
N ALA A 85 -14.17 30.41 4.03
CA ALA A 85 -14.15 30.12 2.61
C ALA A 85 -13.91 28.62 2.34
N ALA A 86 -12.96 28.01 3.07
CA ALA A 86 -12.72 26.57 2.99
C ALA A 86 -13.96 25.74 3.42
N ALA A 87 -14.66 26.15 4.48
CA ALA A 87 -15.89 25.49 4.93
C ALA A 87 -17.02 25.61 3.90
N LEU A 88 -17.21 26.80 3.32
CA LEU A 88 -18.23 27.04 2.29
C LEU A 88 -17.94 26.27 1.02
N LEU A 89 -16.68 26.23 0.58
CA LEU A 89 -16.24 25.45 -0.58
C LEU A 89 -16.48 23.95 -0.37
N ALA A 90 -16.17 23.44 0.83
CA ALA A 90 -16.48 22.06 1.19
C ALA A 90 -18.00 21.80 1.15
N LEU A 91 -18.83 22.70 1.71
CA LEU A 91 -20.29 22.54 1.79
C LEU A 91 -21.01 22.64 0.41
N TRP A 92 -20.51 23.48 -0.50
CA TRP A 92 -21.09 23.69 -1.83
C TRP A 92 -20.76 22.60 -2.83
N TRP A 93 -19.83 21.69 -2.51
CA TRP A 93 -19.44 20.59 -3.39
C TRP A 93 -19.53 19.24 -2.66
N PRO A 94 -20.76 18.69 -2.46
CA PRO A 94 -20.98 17.43 -1.73
C PRO A 94 -20.41 16.17 -2.39
N GLY A 95 -19.87 16.29 -3.61
CA GLY A 95 -19.16 15.25 -4.35
C GLY A 95 -17.67 15.52 -4.57
N ILE A 96 -17.08 16.46 -3.81
CA ILE A 96 -15.64 16.74 -3.86
C ILE A 96 -14.87 15.51 -3.38
N THR A 97 -13.84 15.08 -4.11
CA THR A 97 -13.00 13.96 -3.67
C THR A 97 -12.33 14.34 -2.35
N THR A 98 -12.09 13.35 -1.48
CA THR A 98 -11.39 13.58 -0.21
C THR A 98 -10.01 14.19 -0.40
N GLU A 99 -9.36 13.92 -1.54
CA GLU A 99 -8.10 14.54 -1.98
C GLU A 99 -8.23 16.05 -2.10
N VAL A 100 -9.28 16.54 -2.78
CA VAL A 100 -9.47 17.99 -2.94
C VAL A 100 -9.84 18.64 -1.61
N LEU A 101 -10.59 17.96 -0.73
CA LEU A 101 -10.82 18.44 0.64
C LEU A 101 -9.51 18.51 1.45
N ALA A 102 -8.63 17.52 1.34
CA ALA A 102 -7.32 17.51 1.98
C ALA A 102 -6.43 18.66 1.48
N VAL A 103 -6.45 18.93 0.17
CA VAL A 103 -5.76 20.08 -0.43
C VAL A 103 -6.29 21.40 0.11
N VAL A 104 -7.60 21.57 0.15
CA VAL A 104 -8.25 22.80 0.66
C VAL A 104 -7.89 23.04 2.14
N VAL A 105 -7.96 21.99 2.96
CA VAL A 105 -7.60 22.06 4.38
C VAL A 105 -6.09 22.30 4.56
N GLY A 106 -5.24 21.61 3.79
CA GLY A 106 -3.79 21.74 3.81
C GLY A 106 -3.34 23.16 3.46
N VAL A 107 -3.85 23.72 2.36
CA VAL A 107 -3.58 25.10 1.96
C VAL A 107 -4.07 26.09 3.02
N ALA A 108 -5.27 25.89 3.59
CA ALA A 108 -5.78 26.75 4.66
C ALA A 108 -4.86 26.74 5.89
N LEU A 109 -4.33 25.57 6.29
CA LEU A 109 -3.39 25.44 7.41
C LEU A 109 -2.04 26.11 7.13
N ILE A 110 -1.51 25.99 5.91
CA ILE A 110 -0.27 26.68 5.50
C ILE A 110 -0.47 28.19 5.55
N VAL A 111 -1.55 28.70 4.93
CA VAL A 111 -1.83 30.14 4.89
C VAL A 111 -2.06 30.69 6.30
N ALA A 112 -2.80 30.00 7.15
CA ALA A 112 -3.00 30.38 8.55
C ALA A 112 -1.67 30.35 9.35
N GLY A 113 -0.83 29.35 9.12
CA GLY A 113 0.48 29.23 9.76
C GLY A 113 1.45 30.35 9.33
N LEU A 114 1.59 30.59 8.02
CA LEU A 114 2.48 31.60 7.44
C LEU A 114 2.07 33.03 7.79
N THR A 115 0.78 33.35 7.74
CA THR A 115 0.28 34.68 8.16
C THR A 115 0.51 34.96 9.65
N GLY A 116 0.77 33.90 10.44
CA GLY A 116 1.12 33.98 11.85
C GLY A 116 2.58 34.31 12.16
N LEU A 117 3.54 34.09 11.24
CA LEU A 117 4.99 34.15 11.51
C LEU A 117 5.61 35.57 11.53
N PRO A 118 5.31 36.50 10.59
CA PRO A 118 6.03 37.77 10.45
C PRO A 118 5.82 38.78 11.58
N LEU A 119 4.68 38.71 12.28
CA LEU A 119 4.31 39.70 13.31
C LEU A 119 4.71 39.29 14.73
N VAL A 120 5.23 38.08 14.91
CA VAL A 120 5.72 37.57 16.21
C VAL A 120 7.04 38.24 16.62
N TRP A 121 7.74 38.84 15.67
CA TRP A 121 8.94 39.67 15.93
C TRP A 121 8.68 40.89 16.82
N ARG A 122 7.42 41.33 16.98
CA ARG A 122 7.04 42.45 17.86
C ARG A 122 6.66 42.04 19.29
N GLU A 123 6.51 40.74 19.57
CA GLU A 123 6.13 40.23 20.90
C GLU A 123 7.34 39.66 21.68
N ARG A 124 7.29 39.67 23.02
CA ARG A 124 8.38 39.15 23.88
C ARG A 124 7.88 38.03 24.81
N GLY A 125 8.73 37.03 25.06
CA GLY A 125 8.48 35.97 26.04
C GLY A 125 7.60 34.82 25.53
N ALA A 126 6.80 34.22 26.41
CA ALA A 126 6.02 33.00 26.13
C ALA A 126 5.00 33.14 24.98
N THR A 127 4.52 34.36 24.70
CA THR A 127 3.58 34.60 23.59
C THR A 127 4.29 34.55 22.23
N ARG A 128 5.56 34.95 22.17
CA ARG A 128 6.42 34.82 20.99
C ARG A 128 6.68 33.34 20.67
N PHE A 129 7.00 32.56 21.70
CA PHE A 129 7.22 31.12 21.57
C PHE A 129 5.96 30.39 21.09
N ASP A 130 4.81 30.66 21.72
CA ASP A 130 3.51 30.10 21.33
C ASP A 130 3.16 30.39 19.86
N GLY A 131 3.42 31.61 19.39
CA GLY A 131 3.14 32.03 18.02
C GLY A 131 4.03 31.37 16.97
N ILE A 132 5.33 31.28 17.23
CA ILE A 132 6.31 30.65 16.32
C ILE A 132 6.02 29.15 16.21
N VAL A 133 5.92 28.46 17.35
CA VAL A 133 5.76 27.01 17.35
C VAL A 133 4.38 26.61 16.85
N GLY A 134 3.32 27.35 17.21
CA GLY A 134 1.98 27.13 16.66
C GLY A 134 1.90 27.36 15.15
N GLY A 135 2.50 28.44 14.64
CA GLY A 135 2.55 28.72 13.21
C GLY A 135 3.36 27.67 12.44
N ALA A 136 4.54 27.30 12.94
CA ALA A 136 5.36 26.23 12.36
C ALA A 136 4.63 24.88 12.35
N THR A 137 3.93 24.55 13.43
CA THR A 137 3.11 23.32 13.54
C THR A 137 1.99 23.31 12.48
N SER A 138 1.27 24.42 12.30
CA SER A 138 0.24 24.54 11.25
C SER A 138 0.81 24.41 9.84
N VAL A 139 1.99 24.99 9.58
CA VAL A 139 2.66 24.85 8.28
C VAL A 139 3.10 23.40 8.05
N VAL A 140 3.70 22.75 9.06
CA VAL A 140 4.07 21.32 8.97
C VAL A 140 2.85 20.45 8.71
N PHE A 141 1.74 20.66 9.43
CA PHE A 141 0.51 19.91 9.17
C PHE A 141 -0.09 20.19 7.80
N GLY A 142 -0.05 21.43 7.34
CA GLY A 142 -0.50 21.77 6.00
C GLY A 142 0.39 21.15 4.91
N MET A 143 1.71 21.09 5.11
CA MET A 143 2.63 20.40 4.19
C MET A 143 2.43 18.89 4.22
N LEU A 144 2.26 18.27 5.40
CA LEU A 144 1.90 16.86 5.52
C LEU A 144 0.56 16.57 4.83
N ALA A 145 -0.39 17.50 4.92
CA ALA A 145 -1.68 17.38 4.26
C ALA A 145 -1.60 17.50 2.71
N LEU A 146 -0.56 18.14 2.17
CA LEU A 146 -0.35 18.23 0.73
C LEU A 146 0.56 17.14 0.19
N ALA A 147 1.49 16.64 1.00
CA ALA A 147 2.43 15.60 0.61
C ALA A 147 1.79 14.21 0.56
N TRP A 148 0.73 13.97 1.37
CA TRP A 148 0.09 12.66 1.54
C TRP A 148 -1.41 12.68 1.18
N PRO A 149 -1.86 13.13 -0.01
CA PRO A 149 -3.30 13.28 -0.33
C PRO A 149 -4.13 12.00 -0.16
N ASP A 150 -3.53 10.81 -0.19
CA ASP A 150 -4.24 9.53 -0.06
C ASP A 150 -4.30 9.00 1.39
N VAL A 151 -3.29 9.31 2.21
CA VAL A 151 -3.23 8.97 3.66
C VAL A 151 -3.65 10.15 4.54
N THR A 152 -3.82 11.33 3.93
CA THR A 152 -4.28 12.55 4.60
C THR A 152 -5.63 12.35 5.23
N VAL A 153 -6.54 11.55 4.70
CA VAL A 153 -7.87 11.45 5.31
C VAL A 153 -7.76 10.91 6.74
N LEU A 154 -6.93 9.88 6.96
CA LEU A 154 -6.64 9.33 8.28
C LEU A 154 -5.78 10.27 9.12
N VAL A 155 -4.67 10.75 8.53
CA VAL A 155 -3.69 11.58 9.22
C VAL A 155 -4.31 12.93 9.57
N VAL A 156 -4.99 13.60 8.65
CA VAL A 156 -5.82 14.79 8.87
C VAL A 156 -6.98 14.49 9.82
N ALA A 157 -7.73 13.40 9.73
CA ALA A 157 -8.83 13.13 10.69
C ALA A 157 -8.29 13.04 12.14
N VAL A 158 -7.23 12.29 12.35
CA VAL A 158 -6.59 12.10 13.66
C VAL A 158 -5.93 13.40 14.13
N LEU A 159 -5.23 14.11 13.24
CA LEU A 159 -4.52 15.36 13.57
C LEU A 159 -5.46 16.54 13.76
N PHE A 160 -6.48 16.65 12.92
CA PHE A 160 -7.55 17.62 13.06
C PHE A 160 -8.35 17.33 14.32
N GLY A 161 -8.63 16.06 14.60
CA GLY A 161 -9.21 15.62 15.88
C GLY A 161 -8.39 16.09 17.09
N ALA A 162 -7.08 15.80 17.08
CA ALA A 162 -6.16 16.26 18.12
C ALA A 162 -6.07 17.80 18.19
N ALA A 163 -6.07 18.51 17.06
CA ALA A 163 -6.05 19.97 17.02
C ALA A 163 -7.33 20.58 17.60
N LEU A 164 -8.50 20.02 17.27
CA LEU A 164 -9.79 20.43 17.84
C LEU A 164 -9.82 20.20 19.35
N MET A 165 -9.25 19.08 19.85
CA MET A 165 -9.09 18.84 21.29
C MET A 165 -8.22 19.92 21.94
N VAL A 166 -7.07 20.25 21.36
CA VAL A 166 -6.17 21.30 21.88
C VAL A 166 -6.85 22.67 21.89
N ILE A 167 -7.56 23.03 20.81
CA ILE A 167 -8.32 24.29 20.71
C ILE A 167 -9.45 24.31 21.75
N GLY A 168 -10.18 23.21 21.89
CA GLY A 168 -11.28 23.05 22.85
C GLY A 168 -10.82 23.17 24.30
N VAL A 169 -9.76 22.44 24.69
CA VAL A 169 -9.15 22.52 26.03
C VAL A 169 -8.68 23.94 26.33
N ARG A 170 -8.06 24.63 25.37
CA ARG A 170 -7.64 26.04 25.53
C ARG A 170 -8.83 26.98 25.77
N GLN A 171 -9.97 26.74 25.13
CA GLN A 171 -11.20 27.53 25.33
C GLN A 171 -11.80 27.29 26.73
N VAL A 172 -11.83 26.03 27.17
CA VAL A 172 -12.33 25.63 28.49
C VAL A 172 -11.47 26.25 29.61
N ILE A 173 -10.14 26.16 29.51
CA ILE A 173 -9.22 26.77 30.49
C ILE A 173 -9.39 28.30 30.53
N ALA A 174 -9.52 28.96 29.37
CA ALA A 174 -9.72 30.40 29.30
C ALA A 174 -11.08 30.84 29.87
N ALA A 175 -12.12 30.02 29.74
CA ALA A 175 -13.43 30.26 30.34
C ALA A 175 -13.39 30.06 31.86
N MET A 176 -12.68 29.06 32.37
CA MET A 176 -12.56 28.82 33.82
C MET A 176 -11.65 29.83 34.52
N GLY A 177 -10.57 30.30 33.87
CA GLY A 177 -9.55 31.20 34.45
C GLY A 177 -9.96 32.67 34.66
N GLY A 178 -11.19 33.08 34.31
CA GLY A 178 -11.67 34.44 34.55
C GLY A 178 -11.94 34.72 36.03
N HIS A 179 -10.95 35.21 36.78
CA HIS A 179 -11.17 35.81 38.10
C HIS A 179 -11.77 37.21 37.96
N HIS A 180 -12.81 37.49 38.75
CA HIS A 180 -13.34 38.83 38.98
C HIS A 180 -12.22 39.74 39.50
N ARG A 181 -11.96 40.87 38.83
CA ARG A 181 -11.21 41.98 39.43
C ARG A 181 -12.22 42.92 40.09
N PRO A 182 -12.18 43.13 41.41
CA PRO A 182 -12.81 44.30 42.01
C PRO A 182 -12.11 45.55 41.49
N LEU A 183 -12.88 46.58 41.15
CA LEU A 183 -12.35 47.90 40.80
C LEU A 183 -11.68 48.50 42.05
N GLY A 184 -10.35 48.69 42.03
CA GLY A 184 -9.70 49.57 43.02
C GLY A 184 -8.38 49.15 43.68
N ALA A 185 -7.54 48.28 43.11
CA ALA A 185 -6.21 48.02 43.69
C ALA A 185 -5.07 48.08 42.66
N THR A 186 -4.18 49.06 42.79
CA THR A 186 -2.90 49.18 42.09
C THR A 186 -1.85 48.29 42.76
N ALA A 187 -1.57 47.13 42.17
CA ALA A 187 -0.40 46.32 42.49
C ALA A 187 0.34 45.93 41.19
N PRO A 188 1.68 45.84 41.18
CA PRO A 188 2.45 45.58 39.96
C PRO A 188 2.14 44.20 39.38
N PRO A 189 2.27 44.01 38.05
CA PRO A 189 1.79 42.81 37.38
C PRO A 189 2.63 41.59 37.78
N ARG A 190 2.04 40.70 38.59
CA ARG A 190 2.54 39.33 38.73
C ARG A 190 2.36 38.61 37.39
N THR A 191 3.42 37.97 36.92
CA THR A 191 3.45 37.19 35.68
C THR A 191 2.30 36.16 35.64
N PRO A 192 1.59 36.02 34.51
CA PRO A 192 0.42 35.16 34.46
C PRO A 192 0.84 33.69 34.54
N ARG A 193 0.46 33.01 35.63
CA ARG A 193 0.61 31.55 35.86
C ARG A 193 0.02 30.67 34.72
N GLY A 194 -0.79 31.23 33.82
CA GLY A 194 -1.33 30.56 32.63
C GLY A 194 -0.34 30.35 31.47
N GLY A 195 0.90 30.86 31.54
CA GLY A 195 1.90 30.68 30.49
C GLY A 195 2.40 29.23 30.36
N ARG A 196 2.55 28.51 31.48
CA ARG A 196 3.15 27.15 31.51
C ARG A 196 2.27 26.12 30.79
N TRP A 197 0.96 26.18 30.98
CA TRP A 197 0.00 25.28 30.31
C TRP A 197 -0.14 25.57 28.81
N ARG A 198 0.04 26.83 28.40
CA ARG A 198 0.03 27.20 26.97
C ARG A 198 1.27 26.68 26.25
N VAL A 199 2.44 26.88 26.86
CA VAL A 199 3.72 26.34 26.37
C VAL A 199 3.67 24.81 26.34
N ALA A 200 3.14 24.15 27.36
CA ALA A 200 3.01 22.68 27.40
C ALA A 200 2.16 22.14 26.24
N GLY A 201 1.00 22.75 25.96
CA GLY A 201 0.16 22.34 24.81
C GLY A 201 0.81 22.60 23.45
N THR A 202 1.59 23.68 23.34
CA THR A 202 2.34 24.02 22.12
C THR A 202 3.50 23.05 21.88
N VAL A 203 4.24 22.69 22.93
CA VAL A 203 5.31 21.69 22.89
C VAL A 203 4.74 20.32 22.52
N MET A 204 3.65 19.89 23.15
CA MET A 204 2.98 18.63 22.81
C MET A 204 2.57 18.57 21.34
N GLY A 205 1.94 19.62 20.81
CA GLY A 205 1.55 19.69 19.40
C GLY A 205 2.74 19.62 18.44
N ALA A 206 3.84 20.31 18.76
CA ALA A 206 5.07 20.27 17.97
C ALA A 206 5.77 18.91 18.03
N THR A 207 5.77 18.25 19.19
CA THR A 207 6.31 16.89 19.35
C THR A 207 5.52 15.89 18.52
N VAL A 208 4.18 15.94 18.55
CA VAL A 208 3.33 15.08 17.71
C VAL A 208 3.58 15.33 16.22
N ALA A 209 3.66 16.59 15.79
CA ALA A 209 3.97 16.94 14.40
C ALA A 209 5.35 16.42 13.96
N LEU A 210 6.36 16.55 14.80
CA LEU A 210 7.70 16.03 14.53
C LEU A 210 7.72 14.51 14.45
N VAL A 211 7.08 13.81 15.39
CA VAL A 211 6.97 12.34 15.38
C VAL A 211 6.29 11.86 14.10
N LEU A 212 5.20 12.50 13.68
CA LEU A 212 4.49 12.12 12.45
C LEU A 212 5.27 12.44 11.19
N ALA A 213 6.01 13.56 11.16
CA ALA A 213 6.92 13.87 10.06
C ALA A 213 8.06 12.83 9.97
N LEU A 214 8.63 12.41 11.12
CA LEU A 214 9.66 11.37 11.16
C LEU A 214 9.12 10.01 10.74
N VAL A 215 7.92 9.63 11.18
CA VAL A 215 7.23 8.40 10.74
C VAL A 215 6.93 8.46 9.24
N SER A 216 6.48 9.60 8.72
CA SER A 216 6.23 9.82 7.29
C SER A 216 7.50 9.65 6.47
N VAL A 217 8.60 10.30 6.88
CA VAL A 217 9.91 10.17 6.23
C VAL A 217 10.42 8.73 6.32
N ALA A 218 10.25 8.04 7.44
CA ALA A 218 10.64 6.64 7.59
C ALA A 218 9.84 5.72 6.64
N LEU A 219 8.52 5.92 6.53
CA LEU A 219 7.67 5.12 5.63
C LEU A 219 7.93 5.39 4.14
N HIS A 220 8.34 6.61 3.76
CA HIS A 220 8.60 6.98 2.36
C HIS A 220 10.04 6.74 1.91
N ARG A 221 11.02 6.81 2.82
CA ARG A 221 12.43 6.50 2.48
C ARG A 221 12.65 5.06 2.06
N ASP A 222 11.76 4.17 2.48
CA ASP A 222 11.86 2.72 2.21
C ASP A 222 10.90 2.25 1.09
N SER A 223 10.23 3.17 0.37
CA SER A 223 9.38 2.78 -0.76
C SER A 223 10.26 2.31 -1.92
N PRO A 224 10.22 1.01 -2.29
CA PRO A 224 11.07 0.49 -3.35
C PRO A 224 10.72 1.17 -4.68
N ALA A 225 11.72 1.72 -5.36
CA ALA A 225 11.52 2.41 -6.63
C ALA A 225 12.54 1.90 -7.66
N PRO A 226 12.15 1.79 -8.94
CA PRO A 226 13.08 1.44 -10.00
C PRO A 226 14.18 2.49 -10.14
N ASP A 227 15.43 2.03 -10.25
CA ASP A 227 16.58 2.88 -10.57
C ASP A 227 16.75 3.06 -12.10
N GLU A 228 17.86 3.66 -12.51
CA GLU A 228 18.15 3.95 -13.92
C GLU A 228 18.15 2.70 -14.82
N PHE A 229 18.47 1.52 -14.28
CA PHE A 229 18.50 0.27 -15.03
C PHE A 229 17.15 0.03 -15.72
N TYR A 230 16.06 0.25 -14.97
CA TYR A 230 14.66 0.01 -15.36
C TYR A 230 14.04 1.09 -16.24
N THR A 231 14.80 2.15 -16.57
CA THR A 231 14.27 3.28 -17.35
C THR A 231 13.68 2.79 -18.69
N PRO A 232 12.44 3.17 -19.03
CA PRO A 232 11.79 2.74 -20.26
C PRO A 232 12.59 3.13 -21.50
N GLN A 233 12.63 2.22 -22.47
CA GLN A 233 13.23 2.47 -23.77
C GLN A 233 12.29 3.31 -24.64
N ALA A 234 12.83 4.14 -25.53
CA ALA A 234 12.02 4.96 -26.44
C ALA A 234 11.12 4.11 -27.36
N SER A 235 11.55 2.89 -27.69
CA SER A 235 10.81 1.90 -28.47
C SER A 235 11.12 0.50 -27.97
N VAL A 236 10.11 -0.36 -27.92
CA VAL A 236 10.27 -1.76 -27.51
C VAL A 236 10.43 -2.62 -28.77
N PRO A 237 11.50 -3.43 -28.91
CA PRO A 237 11.62 -4.34 -30.04
C PRO A 237 10.48 -5.35 -30.10
N ASP A 238 10.01 -5.68 -31.30
CA ASP A 238 8.86 -6.59 -31.52
C ASP A 238 9.17 -8.05 -31.20
N ARG A 239 10.45 -8.44 -31.21
CA ARG A 239 10.88 -9.82 -30.95
C ARG A 239 10.80 -10.09 -29.45
N ALA A 240 9.93 -11.00 -29.03
CA ALA A 240 9.86 -11.48 -27.66
C ALA A 240 11.13 -12.24 -27.21
N GLY A 241 11.45 -12.13 -25.92
CA GLY A 241 12.58 -12.80 -25.29
C GLY A 241 13.95 -12.24 -25.66
N GLN A 242 14.05 -11.02 -26.18
CA GLN A 242 15.31 -10.36 -26.49
C GLN A 242 15.91 -9.75 -25.22
N LEU A 243 17.19 -10.03 -24.94
CA LEU A 243 17.92 -9.38 -23.85
C LEU A 243 18.23 -7.93 -24.24
N LEU A 244 17.81 -7.00 -23.39
CA LEU A 244 17.95 -5.56 -23.62
C LEU A 244 19.07 -4.96 -22.78
N ARG A 245 19.13 -5.32 -21.50
CA ARG A 245 20.15 -4.87 -20.55
C ARG A 245 20.44 -5.97 -19.55
N THR A 246 21.65 -5.96 -19.03
CA THR A 246 22.09 -6.85 -17.96
C THR A 246 23.04 -6.07 -17.04
N GLU A 247 22.95 -6.33 -15.74
CA GLU A 247 23.83 -5.77 -14.73
C GLU A 247 24.03 -6.79 -13.61
N ARG A 248 25.19 -6.76 -12.95
CA ARG A 248 25.44 -7.61 -11.78
C ARG A 248 24.44 -7.33 -10.68
N TYR A 249 23.98 -8.39 -10.02
CA TYR A 249 23.04 -8.30 -8.92
C TYR A 249 23.71 -8.74 -7.63
N ASP A 250 24.23 -7.76 -6.88
CA ASP A 250 24.88 -7.97 -5.60
C ASP A 250 23.85 -7.87 -4.47
N ASN A 251 23.31 -9.01 -4.04
CA ASN A 251 22.32 -9.10 -2.97
C ASN A 251 22.69 -10.20 -1.97
N PRO A 252 22.54 -9.99 -0.64
CA PRO A 252 22.81 -11.01 0.38
C PRO A 252 22.02 -12.32 0.26
N GLU A 253 20.86 -12.31 -0.42
CA GLU A 253 20.05 -13.51 -0.68
C GLU A 253 20.64 -14.39 -1.81
N VAL A 254 21.63 -13.89 -2.56
CA VAL A 254 22.33 -14.69 -3.58
C VAL A 254 23.29 -15.66 -2.89
N PRO A 255 23.24 -16.98 -3.19
CA PRO A 255 24.13 -17.96 -2.57
C PRO A 255 25.62 -17.64 -2.78
N THR A 256 26.44 -17.90 -1.77
CA THR A 256 27.89 -17.69 -1.87
C THR A 256 28.48 -18.52 -3.01
N GLY A 257 29.25 -17.88 -3.88
CA GLY A 257 29.86 -18.53 -5.06
C GLY A 257 28.95 -18.63 -6.29
N ALA A 258 27.69 -18.20 -6.19
CA ALA A 258 26.83 -18.00 -7.35
C ALA A 258 27.15 -16.67 -8.04
N LEU A 259 26.81 -16.59 -9.32
CA LEU A 259 26.83 -15.38 -10.11
C LEU A 259 25.39 -14.93 -10.33
N ALA A 260 25.08 -13.66 -10.09
CA ALA A 260 23.75 -13.13 -10.30
C ALA A 260 23.73 -11.87 -11.18
N TRP A 261 22.65 -11.73 -11.95
CA TRP A 261 22.37 -10.58 -12.79
C TRP A 261 20.91 -10.18 -12.66
N ARG A 262 20.65 -8.88 -12.76
CA ARG A 262 19.34 -8.37 -13.17
C ARG A 262 19.33 -8.21 -14.68
N ILE A 263 18.23 -8.60 -15.31
CA ILE A 263 18.03 -8.50 -16.77
C ILE A 263 16.81 -7.65 -17.08
N LEU A 264 16.86 -6.92 -18.18
CA LEU A 264 15.68 -6.39 -18.86
C LEU A 264 15.54 -7.10 -20.19
N TYR A 265 14.31 -7.47 -20.52
CA TYR A 265 14.04 -8.23 -21.72
C TYR A 265 12.67 -7.91 -22.32
N THR A 266 12.53 -8.13 -23.61
CA THR A 266 11.24 -7.96 -24.31
C THR A 266 10.32 -9.13 -24.05
N THR A 267 9.03 -8.88 -23.98
CA THR A 267 7.98 -9.90 -23.91
C THR A 267 6.72 -9.35 -24.57
N THR A 268 5.58 -10.01 -24.37
CA THR A 268 4.36 -9.71 -25.09
C THR A 268 3.17 -9.70 -24.15
N ARG A 269 2.50 -8.55 -24.04
CA ARG A 269 1.23 -8.39 -23.32
C ARG A 269 0.10 -9.12 -24.04
N ASP A 270 -1.08 -9.11 -23.42
CA ASP A 270 -2.31 -9.55 -24.06
C ASP A 270 -2.53 -8.83 -25.41
N HIS A 271 -3.19 -9.53 -26.33
CA HIS A 271 -3.39 -9.11 -27.72
C HIS A 271 -2.12 -8.91 -28.57
N GLY A 272 -0.95 -9.39 -28.12
CA GLY A 272 0.26 -9.42 -28.95
C GLY A 272 1.09 -8.14 -28.90
N GLN A 273 0.80 -7.23 -27.97
CA GLN A 273 1.52 -5.96 -27.87
C GLN A 273 2.92 -6.16 -27.27
N PRO A 274 3.99 -5.67 -27.91
CA PRO A 274 5.34 -5.70 -27.35
C PRO A 274 5.41 -4.98 -26.00
N ALA A 275 6.15 -5.57 -25.06
CA ALA A 275 6.38 -5.01 -23.74
C ALA A 275 7.79 -5.35 -23.24
N VAL A 276 8.18 -4.72 -22.13
CA VAL A 276 9.43 -4.99 -21.43
C VAL A 276 9.12 -5.50 -20.04
N ALA A 277 9.85 -6.51 -19.60
CA ALA A 277 9.85 -7.00 -18.23
C ALA A 277 11.29 -7.09 -17.72
N SER A 278 11.45 -7.18 -16.41
CA SER A 278 12.73 -7.46 -15.77
C SER A 278 12.73 -8.86 -15.13
N GLY A 279 13.90 -9.28 -14.69
CA GLY A 279 14.07 -10.49 -13.91
C GLY A 279 15.47 -10.64 -13.36
N LEU A 280 15.69 -11.75 -12.67
CA LEU A 280 16.95 -12.18 -12.09
C LEU A 280 17.41 -13.47 -12.77
N VAL A 281 18.73 -13.57 -12.97
CA VAL A 281 19.41 -14.81 -13.36
C VAL A 281 20.43 -15.12 -12.29
N ILE A 282 20.36 -16.30 -11.67
CA ILE A 282 21.31 -16.75 -10.63
C ILE A 282 21.88 -18.09 -11.07
N ALA A 283 23.18 -18.12 -11.35
CA ALA A 283 23.85 -19.26 -11.95
C ALA A 283 24.99 -19.78 -11.05
N PRO A 284 25.24 -21.10 -11.02
CA PRO A 284 26.45 -21.64 -10.40
C PRO A 284 27.69 -21.19 -11.17
N GLY A 285 28.84 -21.06 -10.50
CA GLY A 285 30.09 -20.69 -11.16
C GLY A 285 30.49 -21.64 -12.31
N SER A 286 30.07 -22.91 -12.25
CA SER A 286 30.28 -23.90 -13.31
C SER A 286 29.57 -23.54 -14.63
N ALA A 287 28.50 -22.75 -14.59
CA ALA A 287 27.74 -22.31 -15.77
C ALA A 287 28.57 -21.45 -16.74
N THR A 288 29.71 -20.90 -16.29
CA THR A 288 30.66 -20.16 -17.13
C THR A 288 31.38 -21.04 -18.16
N THR A 289 31.48 -22.35 -17.88
CA THR A 289 32.20 -23.30 -18.73
C THR A 289 31.30 -24.40 -19.28
N THR A 290 30.36 -24.87 -18.46
CA THR A 290 29.47 -25.99 -18.75
C THR A 290 28.03 -25.51 -18.86
N PRO A 291 27.29 -25.82 -19.94
CA PRO A 291 25.88 -25.48 -20.03
C PRO A 291 25.06 -26.06 -18.86
N SER A 292 24.33 -25.21 -18.14
CA SER A 292 23.46 -25.64 -17.03
C SER A 292 21.98 -25.72 -17.46
N PRO A 293 21.20 -26.68 -16.92
CA PRO A 293 19.76 -26.68 -17.07
C PRO A 293 19.11 -25.56 -16.25
N VAL A 294 17.90 -25.18 -16.64
CA VAL A 294 17.22 -23.98 -16.13
C VAL A 294 16.08 -24.34 -15.18
N ILE A 295 16.05 -23.71 -14.01
CA ILE A 295 14.83 -23.55 -13.22
C ILE A 295 14.20 -22.23 -13.61
N ALA A 296 13.10 -22.28 -14.36
CA ALA A 296 12.29 -21.11 -14.67
C ALA A 296 11.39 -20.83 -13.47
N TRP A 297 11.82 -19.93 -12.59
CA TRP A 297 11.19 -19.73 -11.29
C TRP A 297 10.18 -18.58 -11.35
N ALA A 298 8.91 -18.93 -11.35
CA ALA A 298 7.79 -18.02 -11.22
C ALA A 298 7.56 -17.69 -9.74
N HIS A 299 7.87 -16.46 -9.31
CA HIS A 299 7.75 -16.05 -7.92
C HIS A 299 6.29 -15.90 -7.47
N GLY A 300 6.06 -16.07 -6.15
CA GLY A 300 4.79 -15.78 -5.49
C GLY A 300 4.53 -14.28 -5.33
N THR A 301 3.39 -13.91 -4.76
CA THR A 301 2.95 -12.50 -4.75
C THR A 301 3.89 -11.59 -3.96
N THR A 302 4.54 -10.64 -4.65
CA THR A 302 5.27 -9.53 -4.01
C THR A 302 4.47 -8.23 -4.01
N GLY A 303 3.50 -8.08 -4.91
CA GLY A 303 2.66 -6.90 -5.08
C GLY A 303 2.28 -6.71 -6.55
N VAL A 304 1.56 -5.63 -6.88
CA VAL A 304 1.17 -5.30 -8.27
C VAL A 304 1.70 -3.95 -8.75
N ALA A 305 2.39 -3.21 -7.88
CA ALA A 305 3.00 -1.94 -8.20
C ALA A 305 4.41 -2.13 -8.78
N VAL A 306 4.84 -1.17 -9.60
CA VAL A 306 6.14 -1.23 -10.30
C VAL A 306 7.30 -1.46 -9.33
N GLY A 307 7.29 -0.85 -8.14
CA GLY A 307 8.34 -1.03 -7.13
C GLY A 307 8.42 -2.43 -6.50
N CYS A 308 7.41 -3.28 -6.69
CA CYS A 308 7.32 -4.57 -6.02
C CYS A 308 8.04 -5.72 -6.73
N ALA A 309 8.83 -5.43 -7.78
CA ALA A 309 9.65 -6.44 -8.44
C ALA A 309 10.65 -7.09 -7.46
N PRO A 310 10.76 -8.43 -7.42
CA PRO A 310 11.85 -9.12 -6.72
C PRO A 310 13.24 -8.55 -7.02
N SER A 311 13.51 -8.15 -8.27
CA SER A 311 14.80 -7.56 -8.65
C SER A 311 15.08 -6.16 -8.07
N ILE A 312 14.08 -5.48 -7.53
CA ILE A 312 14.18 -4.16 -6.90
C ILE A 312 14.19 -4.27 -5.37
N LEU A 313 13.39 -5.19 -4.84
CA LEU A 313 13.23 -5.38 -3.40
C LEU A 313 14.55 -5.83 -2.75
N PRO A 314 14.94 -5.27 -1.58
CA PRO A 314 16.14 -5.69 -0.87
C PRO A 314 16.12 -7.16 -0.44
N ASN A 315 14.94 -7.69 -0.11
CA ASN A 315 14.67 -9.08 0.23
C ASN A 315 13.72 -9.73 -0.79
N GLY A 316 13.89 -9.38 -2.07
CA GLY A 316 12.96 -9.73 -3.13
C GLY A 316 12.86 -11.22 -3.40
N LEU A 317 13.92 -11.99 -3.16
CA LEU A 317 13.88 -13.43 -3.35
C LEU A 317 12.96 -14.09 -2.31
N SER A 318 13.20 -13.84 -1.02
CA SER A 318 12.36 -14.36 0.06
C SER A 318 10.93 -13.82 -0.01
N ALA A 319 10.76 -12.52 -0.32
CA ALA A 319 9.44 -11.91 -0.49
C ALA A 319 8.65 -12.55 -1.64
N GLY A 320 9.32 -12.99 -2.69
CA GLY A 320 8.74 -13.75 -3.81
C GLY A 320 8.60 -15.25 -3.54
N ALA A 321 8.76 -15.70 -2.29
CA ALA A 321 8.70 -17.12 -1.92
C ALA A 321 9.76 -17.99 -2.62
N MET A 322 10.87 -17.38 -3.05
CA MET A 322 12.06 -18.07 -3.52
C MET A 322 13.01 -18.16 -2.33
N MET A 323 13.05 -19.30 -1.64
CA MET A 323 13.82 -19.43 -0.38
C MET A 323 14.90 -20.50 -0.42
N VAL A 324 15.05 -21.20 -1.56
CA VAL A 324 15.91 -22.39 -1.68
C VAL A 324 16.91 -22.29 -2.83
N GLN A 325 17.40 -21.08 -3.10
CA GLN A 325 18.37 -20.84 -4.18
C GLN A 325 19.63 -21.65 -3.97
N ASP A 326 20.13 -21.73 -2.74
CA ASP A 326 21.31 -22.49 -2.37
C ASP A 326 21.19 -23.95 -2.81
N LYS A 327 20.03 -24.59 -2.56
CA LYS A 327 19.77 -25.97 -2.95
C LYS A 327 19.73 -26.13 -4.48
N VAL A 328 19.16 -25.17 -5.21
CA VAL A 328 19.13 -25.18 -6.69
C VAL A 328 20.52 -25.02 -7.28
N ILE A 329 21.29 -24.03 -6.80
CA ILE A 329 22.66 -23.76 -7.25
C ILE A 329 23.58 -24.95 -6.95
N HIS A 330 23.40 -25.63 -5.81
CA HIS A 330 24.15 -26.84 -5.45
C HIS A 330 23.90 -28.01 -6.42
N GLN A 331 22.74 -28.08 -7.07
CA GLN A 331 22.48 -29.08 -8.13
C GLN A 331 23.14 -28.73 -9.47
N GLY A 332 23.77 -27.55 -9.58
CA GLY A 332 24.35 -27.06 -10.82
C GLY A 332 23.31 -26.50 -11.79
N TRP A 333 22.11 -26.15 -11.32
CA TRP A 333 21.04 -25.57 -12.14
C TRP A 333 21.06 -24.05 -12.05
N THR A 334 20.72 -23.37 -13.15
CA THR A 334 20.58 -21.90 -13.16
C THR A 334 19.13 -21.52 -12.89
N ILE A 335 18.92 -20.56 -11.99
CA ILE A 335 17.62 -19.94 -11.76
C ILE A 335 17.44 -18.79 -12.75
N VAL A 336 16.30 -18.77 -13.43
CA VAL A 336 15.82 -17.63 -14.21
C VAL A 336 14.45 -17.24 -13.64
N ALA A 337 14.41 -16.13 -12.91
CA ALA A 337 13.22 -15.66 -12.22
C ALA A 337 12.77 -14.33 -12.84
N THR A 338 11.64 -14.31 -13.54
CA THR A 338 11.09 -13.06 -14.05
C THR A 338 10.41 -12.27 -12.94
N ASP A 339 10.44 -10.94 -12.98
CA ASP A 339 9.54 -10.11 -12.16
C ASP A 339 8.11 -10.03 -12.75
N TYR A 340 7.87 -10.56 -13.95
CA TYR A 340 6.69 -10.32 -14.78
C TYR A 340 6.58 -8.88 -15.33
N ILE A 341 5.79 -8.70 -16.39
CA ILE A 341 5.43 -7.36 -16.90
C ILE A 341 4.79 -6.54 -15.76
N GLY A 342 5.09 -5.25 -15.71
CA GLY A 342 4.45 -4.30 -14.79
C GLY A 342 5.05 -4.28 -13.39
N LEU A 343 5.93 -5.23 -13.05
CA LEU A 343 6.86 -5.12 -11.92
C LEU A 343 8.23 -4.74 -12.49
N GLY A 344 8.84 -3.72 -11.90
CA GLY A 344 10.09 -3.10 -12.34
C GLY A 344 9.95 -2.26 -13.61
N THR A 345 9.01 -2.59 -14.49
CA THR A 345 8.78 -1.90 -15.77
C THR A 345 7.40 -1.25 -15.83
N ALA A 346 7.21 -0.33 -16.79
CA ALA A 346 5.95 0.37 -16.96
C ALA A 346 4.82 -0.56 -17.44
N GLY A 347 3.62 -0.36 -16.90
CA GLY A 347 2.39 -1.05 -17.30
C GLY A 347 1.70 -1.75 -16.13
N THR A 348 0.52 -2.30 -16.40
CA THR A 348 -0.23 -3.08 -15.42
C THR A 348 0.40 -4.45 -15.26
N HIS A 349 0.66 -4.86 -14.02
CA HIS A 349 1.07 -6.22 -13.72
C HIS A 349 -0.11 -7.19 -13.91
N PRO A 350 0.01 -8.25 -14.74
CA PRO A 350 -1.05 -9.21 -15.01
C PRO A 350 -1.21 -10.23 -13.87
N TYR A 351 -1.45 -9.75 -12.64
CA TYR A 351 -1.59 -10.59 -11.45
C TYR A 351 -2.71 -11.61 -11.61
N LEU A 352 -2.36 -12.90 -11.60
CA LEU A 352 -3.28 -14.02 -11.86
C LEU A 352 -3.96 -13.93 -13.23
N ILE A 353 -3.23 -13.42 -14.23
CA ILE A 353 -3.61 -13.40 -15.64
C ILE A 353 -2.58 -14.20 -16.43
N GLY A 354 -3.00 -15.40 -16.83
CA GLY A 354 -2.09 -16.48 -17.18
C GLY A 354 -1.25 -16.24 -18.44
N GLU A 355 -1.81 -15.60 -19.46
CA GLU A 355 -1.09 -15.31 -20.71
C GLU A 355 0.09 -14.34 -20.46
N GLY A 356 -0.12 -13.28 -19.66
CA GLY A 356 0.93 -12.31 -19.34
C GLY A 356 2.05 -12.90 -18.47
N GLU A 357 1.68 -13.67 -17.43
CA GLU A 357 2.64 -14.33 -16.55
C GLU A 357 3.46 -15.40 -17.30
N ALA A 358 2.81 -16.29 -18.05
CA ALA A 358 3.48 -17.36 -18.78
C ALA A 358 4.47 -16.87 -19.84
N ARG A 359 4.09 -15.84 -20.60
CA ARG A 359 4.97 -15.26 -21.63
C ARG A 359 6.19 -14.60 -21.01
N SER A 360 6.01 -13.92 -19.87
CA SER A 360 7.12 -13.33 -19.11
C SER A 360 8.10 -14.43 -18.64
N VAL A 361 7.60 -15.55 -18.09
CA VAL A 361 8.46 -16.67 -17.67
C VAL A 361 9.26 -17.24 -18.85
N LEU A 362 8.61 -17.52 -19.98
CA LEU A 362 9.27 -18.10 -21.16
C LEU A 362 10.29 -17.13 -21.80
N ASP A 363 9.93 -15.86 -21.90
CA ASP A 363 10.78 -14.83 -22.50
C ASP A 363 11.96 -14.46 -21.61
N ALA A 364 11.83 -14.56 -20.29
CA ALA A 364 12.96 -14.43 -19.38
C ALA A 364 14.00 -15.54 -19.61
N VAL A 365 13.56 -16.78 -19.84
CA VAL A 365 14.46 -17.89 -20.19
C VAL A 365 15.16 -17.64 -21.53
N ARG A 366 14.43 -17.18 -22.55
CA ARG A 366 15.01 -16.78 -23.85
C ARG A 366 16.07 -15.68 -23.70
N ALA A 367 15.79 -14.69 -22.86
CA ALA A 367 16.70 -13.58 -22.62
C ALA A 367 17.94 -14.01 -21.82
N ALA A 368 17.77 -14.85 -20.80
CA ALA A 368 18.87 -15.39 -20.00
C ALA A 368 19.86 -16.20 -20.86
N ARG A 369 19.38 -16.90 -21.89
CA ARG A 369 20.23 -17.62 -22.86
C ARG A 369 21.12 -16.72 -23.72
N GLN A 370 20.86 -15.41 -23.76
CA GLN A 370 21.67 -14.43 -24.47
C GLN A 370 22.77 -13.80 -23.59
N LEU A 371 22.85 -14.17 -22.30
CA LEU A 371 23.92 -13.68 -21.43
C LEU A 371 25.28 -14.21 -21.89
N PRO A 372 26.30 -13.34 -22.06
CA PRO A 372 27.60 -13.75 -22.57
C PRO A 372 28.45 -14.51 -21.53
N ASP A 373 28.18 -14.31 -20.24
CA ASP A 373 29.01 -14.80 -19.13
C ASP A 373 28.71 -16.25 -18.72
N ILE A 374 27.58 -16.81 -19.17
CA ILE A 374 27.10 -18.15 -18.79
C ILE A 374 26.57 -18.92 -20.00
N ARG A 375 26.50 -20.23 -19.87
CA ARG A 375 25.92 -21.13 -20.86
C ARG A 375 24.73 -21.85 -20.25
N LEU A 376 23.60 -21.83 -20.94
CA LEU A 376 22.38 -22.52 -20.54
C LEU A 376 22.00 -23.55 -21.60
N THR A 377 21.42 -24.67 -21.17
CA THR A 377 20.79 -25.64 -22.09
C THR A 377 19.40 -25.15 -22.53
N ASP A 378 18.78 -25.87 -23.45
CA ASP A 378 17.39 -25.63 -23.87
C ASP A 378 16.36 -26.30 -22.93
N HIS A 379 16.84 -27.03 -21.93
CA HIS A 379 16.06 -27.78 -20.96
C HIS A 379 15.72 -26.93 -19.74
N ALA A 380 14.42 -26.87 -19.43
CA ALA A 380 13.91 -26.13 -18.29
C ALA A 380 12.85 -26.91 -17.51
N VAL A 381 12.85 -26.74 -16.20
CA VAL A 381 11.72 -27.10 -15.34
C VAL A 381 11.16 -25.81 -14.74
N VAL A 382 9.84 -25.65 -14.81
CA VAL A 382 9.17 -24.45 -14.31
C VAL A 382 8.75 -24.68 -12.88
N TRP A 383 9.17 -23.81 -11.96
CA TRP A 383 8.77 -23.84 -10.56
C TRP A 383 7.91 -22.63 -10.24
N GLY A 384 6.95 -22.78 -9.33
CA GLY A 384 6.30 -21.62 -8.75
C GLY A 384 5.42 -21.93 -7.55
N HIS A 385 5.14 -20.88 -6.76
CA HIS A 385 4.34 -20.95 -5.54
C HIS A 385 3.21 -19.91 -5.54
N SER A 386 2.02 -20.26 -5.08
CA SER A 386 0.88 -19.32 -4.98
C SER A 386 0.53 -18.69 -6.34
N GLN A 387 0.68 -17.37 -6.52
CA GLN A 387 0.64 -16.72 -7.83
C GLN A 387 1.63 -17.35 -8.82
N GLY A 388 2.87 -17.56 -8.39
CA GLY A 388 3.89 -18.24 -9.19
C GLY A 388 3.50 -19.66 -9.57
N GLY A 389 2.73 -20.36 -8.71
CA GLY A 389 2.20 -21.68 -9.03
C GLY A 389 1.14 -21.62 -10.14
N HIS A 390 0.29 -20.60 -10.12
CA HIS A 390 -0.62 -20.30 -11.24
C HIS A 390 0.16 -19.99 -12.53
N ALA A 391 1.16 -19.11 -12.46
CA ALA A 391 2.03 -18.77 -13.57
C ALA A 391 2.80 -19.99 -14.12
N ALA A 392 3.25 -20.91 -13.26
CA ALA A 392 3.95 -22.13 -13.65
C ALA A 392 3.03 -23.06 -14.47
N LEU A 393 1.80 -23.28 -14.01
CA LEU A 393 0.80 -24.07 -14.73
C LEU A 393 0.48 -23.45 -16.11
N TRP A 394 0.27 -22.13 -16.17
CA TRP A 394 0.08 -21.41 -17.42
C TRP A 394 1.29 -21.45 -18.35
N THR A 395 2.51 -21.41 -17.80
CA THR A 395 3.75 -21.57 -18.56
C THR A 395 3.77 -22.93 -19.26
N GLY A 396 3.41 -24.00 -18.54
CA GLY A 396 3.28 -25.35 -19.11
C GLY A 396 2.25 -25.44 -20.24
N ILE A 397 1.11 -24.75 -20.09
CA ILE A 397 0.06 -24.66 -21.12
C ILE A 397 0.58 -23.93 -22.37
N ARG A 398 1.32 -22.83 -22.16
CA ARG A 398 1.65 -21.88 -23.23
C ARG A 398 2.91 -22.26 -24.00
N ALA A 399 3.88 -22.90 -23.34
CA ALA A 399 5.21 -23.21 -23.90
C ALA A 399 5.16 -23.87 -25.29
N PRO A 400 4.38 -24.92 -25.56
CA PRO A 400 4.41 -25.63 -26.85
C PRO A 400 4.06 -24.77 -28.07
N ARG A 401 3.30 -23.69 -27.87
CA ARG A 401 2.86 -22.79 -28.97
C ARG A 401 3.62 -21.46 -28.99
N TYR A 402 4.07 -20.98 -27.83
CA TYR A 402 4.69 -19.66 -27.72
C TYR A 402 6.22 -19.72 -27.76
N ALA A 403 6.81 -20.76 -27.17
CA ALA A 403 8.24 -20.99 -27.11
C ALA A 403 8.60 -22.46 -27.38
N PRO A 404 8.27 -22.98 -28.59
CA PRO A 404 8.50 -24.38 -28.94
C PRO A 404 9.98 -24.78 -28.97
N GLU A 405 10.89 -23.82 -29.04
CA GLU A 405 12.33 -24.05 -28.95
C GLU A 405 12.85 -24.27 -27.52
N LEU A 406 12.02 -24.06 -26.50
CA LEU A 406 12.34 -24.40 -25.11
C LEU A 406 11.75 -25.77 -24.77
N VAL A 407 12.60 -26.66 -24.24
CA VAL A 407 12.17 -27.98 -23.78
C VAL A 407 11.75 -27.88 -22.32
N ILE A 408 10.44 -27.87 -22.07
CA ILE A 408 9.89 -27.91 -20.72
C ILE A 408 9.82 -29.37 -20.26
N ASP A 409 10.80 -29.81 -19.47
CA ASP A 409 10.88 -31.18 -18.96
C ASP A 409 9.91 -31.43 -17.80
N GLY A 410 9.38 -30.39 -17.17
CA GLY A 410 8.40 -30.50 -16.10
C GLY A 410 7.87 -29.14 -15.61
N VAL A 411 6.70 -29.19 -14.96
CA VAL A 411 6.07 -28.05 -14.29
C VAL A 411 5.76 -28.44 -12.86
N ALA A 412 6.36 -27.74 -11.90
CA ALA A 412 6.15 -27.96 -10.48
C ALA A 412 5.48 -26.72 -9.85
N ALA A 413 4.29 -26.91 -9.29
CA ALA A 413 3.48 -25.85 -8.72
C ALA A 413 3.15 -26.16 -7.25
N LEU A 414 3.62 -25.32 -6.32
CA LEU A 414 3.36 -25.46 -4.89
C LEU A 414 2.24 -24.50 -4.46
N ALA A 415 1.21 -25.02 -3.82
CA ALA A 415 0.00 -24.30 -3.43
C ALA A 415 -0.51 -23.32 -4.52
N PRO A 416 -0.68 -23.76 -5.78
CA PRO A 416 -0.96 -22.85 -6.88
C PRO A 416 -2.35 -22.21 -6.73
N ALA A 417 -2.47 -20.92 -7.07
CA ALA A 417 -3.75 -20.25 -7.24
C ALA A 417 -4.50 -20.79 -8.49
N SER A 418 -4.96 -22.03 -8.41
CA SER A 418 -5.46 -22.82 -9.55
C SER A 418 -6.98 -22.74 -9.73
N ASN A 419 -7.70 -22.20 -8.74
CA ASN A 419 -9.14 -21.96 -8.79
C ASN A 419 -9.44 -20.51 -8.38
N LEU A 420 -9.36 -19.61 -9.35
CA LEU A 420 -9.43 -18.15 -9.10
C LEU A 420 -10.78 -17.68 -8.55
N PRO A 421 -11.95 -18.18 -9.02
CA PRO A 421 -13.23 -17.83 -8.39
C PRO A 421 -13.28 -18.23 -6.91
N ALA A 422 -12.92 -19.49 -6.59
CA ALA A 422 -12.91 -19.95 -5.20
C ALA A 422 -11.91 -19.19 -4.32
N LEU A 423 -10.76 -18.80 -4.89
CA LEU A 423 -9.79 -17.94 -4.21
C LEU A 423 -10.46 -16.60 -3.84
N VAL A 424 -11.03 -15.88 -4.82
CA VAL A 424 -11.63 -14.55 -4.63
C VAL A 424 -12.78 -14.58 -3.61
N ASP A 425 -13.67 -15.57 -3.69
CA ASP A 425 -14.76 -15.79 -2.72
C ASP A 425 -14.21 -15.98 -1.29
N SER A 426 -13.13 -16.74 -1.15
CA SER A 426 -12.54 -17.03 0.17
C SER A 426 -11.84 -15.83 0.82
N LEU A 427 -11.39 -14.83 0.04
CA LEU A 427 -10.52 -13.73 0.53
C LEU A 427 -11.14 -12.93 1.68
N GLY A 428 -12.48 -12.83 1.76
CA GLY A 428 -13.14 -12.16 2.89
C GLY A 428 -12.87 -12.83 4.25
N SER A 429 -12.57 -14.13 4.26
CA SER A 429 -12.26 -14.92 5.44
C SER A 429 -10.76 -15.03 5.75
N VAL A 430 -9.90 -14.64 4.82
CA VAL A 430 -8.45 -14.72 4.95
C VAL A 430 -7.91 -13.49 5.70
N THR A 431 -6.96 -13.72 6.61
CA THR A 431 -6.21 -12.63 7.25
C THR A 431 -5.50 -11.79 6.18
N ALA A 432 -5.75 -10.48 6.17
CA ALA A 432 -5.31 -9.57 5.12
C ALA A 432 -5.76 -9.90 3.68
N GLY A 433 -6.82 -10.71 3.50
CA GLY A 433 -7.35 -11.09 2.19
C GLY A 433 -7.77 -9.91 1.29
N GLU A 434 -8.17 -8.79 1.89
CA GLU A 434 -8.47 -7.55 1.17
C GLU A 434 -7.27 -7.02 0.35
N VAL A 435 -6.03 -7.31 0.78
CA VAL A 435 -4.82 -6.92 0.02
C VAL A 435 -4.78 -7.70 -1.29
N PHE A 436 -4.97 -9.01 -1.26
CA PHE A 436 -5.06 -9.82 -2.47
C PHE A 436 -6.27 -9.45 -3.33
N ALA A 437 -7.40 -9.12 -2.70
CA ALA A 437 -8.59 -8.64 -3.42
C ALA A 437 -8.29 -7.34 -4.18
N SER A 438 -7.53 -6.43 -3.57
CA SER A 438 -7.07 -5.19 -4.19
C SER A 438 -6.15 -5.44 -5.40
N TYR A 439 -5.28 -6.44 -5.31
CA TYR A 439 -4.40 -6.86 -6.40
C TYR A 439 -5.19 -7.44 -7.57
N VAL A 440 -6.13 -8.35 -7.29
CA VAL A 440 -7.01 -8.96 -8.31
C VAL A 440 -7.78 -7.87 -9.04
N ILE A 441 -8.54 -7.03 -8.34
CA ILE A 441 -9.38 -6.04 -9.02
C ILE A 441 -8.56 -4.99 -9.77
N THR A 442 -7.37 -4.62 -9.28
CA THR A 442 -6.48 -3.67 -9.96
C THR A 442 -5.90 -4.26 -11.24
N ALA A 443 -5.41 -5.51 -11.20
CA ALA A 443 -4.87 -6.17 -12.39
C ALA A 443 -5.96 -6.45 -13.42
N TYR A 444 -7.11 -6.98 -12.99
CA TYR A 444 -8.20 -7.33 -13.89
C TYR A 444 -8.85 -6.10 -14.52
N ALA A 445 -9.09 -5.02 -13.75
CA ALA A 445 -9.63 -3.79 -14.33
C ALA A 445 -8.62 -3.03 -15.20
N GLY A 446 -7.31 -3.20 -14.96
CA GLY A 446 -6.26 -2.63 -15.81
C GLY A 446 -5.99 -3.43 -17.08
N THR A 447 -6.44 -4.69 -17.15
CA THR A 447 -6.17 -5.60 -18.29
C THR A 447 -7.40 -5.84 -19.15
N TYR A 448 -8.58 -6.00 -18.55
CA TYR A 448 -9.83 -6.33 -19.24
C TYR A 448 -10.74 -5.09 -19.36
N PRO A 449 -11.01 -4.58 -20.59
CA PRO A 449 -11.81 -3.37 -20.78
C PRO A 449 -13.27 -3.47 -20.27
N ASP A 450 -13.80 -4.69 -20.18
CA ASP A 450 -15.16 -4.97 -19.70
C ASP A 450 -15.25 -5.09 -18.16
N THR A 451 -14.10 -5.11 -17.46
CA THR A 451 -14.03 -5.18 -16.00
C THR A 451 -13.70 -3.80 -15.44
N ARG A 452 -14.67 -3.12 -14.85
CA ARG A 452 -14.46 -1.77 -14.30
C ARG A 452 -14.34 -1.82 -12.79
N PHE A 453 -13.23 -1.32 -12.26
CA PHE A 453 -12.96 -1.24 -10.81
C PHE A 453 -14.14 -0.71 -9.99
N ASP A 454 -14.77 0.37 -10.46
CA ASP A 454 -15.87 1.06 -9.78
C ASP A 454 -17.19 0.25 -9.68
N ASP A 455 -17.35 -0.77 -10.52
CA ASP A 455 -18.54 -1.65 -10.53
C ASP A 455 -18.46 -2.72 -9.43
N TYR A 456 -17.24 -3.07 -9.01
CA TYR A 456 -16.95 -4.12 -8.03
C TYR A 456 -16.45 -3.60 -6.68
N VAL A 457 -15.97 -2.37 -6.58
CA VAL A 457 -15.46 -1.82 -5.30
C VAL A 457 -16.44 -0.79 -4.71
N ARG A 458 -16.79 -0.95 -3.42
CA ARG A 458 -17.70 -0.02 -2.73
C ARG A 458 -17.13 1.40 -2.77
N PRO A 459 -17.95 2.44 -3.01
CA PRO A 459 -17.48 3.82 -3.09
C PRO A 459 -16.54 4.24 -1.94
N GLY A 460 -16.87 3.88 -0.70
CA GLY A 460 -16.04 4.19 0.48
C GLY A 460 -14.72 3.42 0.58
N ALA A 461 -14.56 2.32 -0.16
CA ALA A 461 -13.36 1.48 -0.15
C ALA A 461 -12.43 1.75 -1.35
N ARG A 462 -12.83 2.57 -2.33
CA ARG A 462 -12.09 2.75 -3.59
C ARG A 462 -10.68 3.29 -3.40
N ILE A 463 -10.52 4.32 -2.58
CA ILE A 463 -9.23 4.97 -2.33
C ILE A 463 -8.30 3.97 -1.63
N ILE A 464 -8.75 3.40 -0.51
CA ILE A 464 -7.92 2.49 0.26
C ILE A 464 -7.58 1.21 -0.52
N THR A 465 -8.46 0.74 -1.40
CA THR A 465 -8.16 -0.39 -2.29
C THR A 465 -7.03 -0.05 -3.27
N ARG A 466 -7.04 1.15 -3.87
CA ARG A 466 -5.95 1.58 -4.77
C ARG A 466 -4.63 1.73 -4.01
N GLU A 467 -4.68 2.33 -2.82
CA GLU A 467 -3.52 2.47 -1.95
C GLU A 467 -2.94 1.13 -1.50
N MET A 468 -3.80 0.17 -1.17
CA MET A 468 -3.37 -1.19 -0.84
C MET A 468 -2.68 -1.87 -2.03
N ALA A 469 -3.21 -1.66 -3.25
CA ALA A 469 -2.60 -2.19 -4.46
C ALA A 469 -1.21 -1.59 -4.75
N GLN A 470 -0.90 -0.41 -4.22
CA GLN A 470 0.42 0.22 -4.35
C GLN A 470 1.47 -0.31 -3.35
N ARG A 471 1.08 -1.17 -2.39
CA ARG A 471 2.00 -1.71 -1.37
C ARG A 471 2.53 -3.07 -1.77
N CYS A 472 3.79 -3.32 -1.43
CA CYS A 472 4.44 -4.63 -1.61
C CYS A 472 4.28 -5.50 -0.34
N LEU A 473 4.35 -6.82 -0.46
CA LEU A 473 4.23 -7.81 0.63
C LEU A 473 5.56 -8.14 1.34
N ALA A 474 6.66 -7.45 1.02
CA ALA A 474 7.98 -7.69 1.65
C ALA A 474 7.96 -7.49 3.18
N GLU A 475 8.50 -8.45 3.93
CA GLU A 475 8.26 -8.78 5.36
C GLU A 475 8.39 -7.70 6.47
N LYS A 476 8.49 -6.40 6.17
CA LYS A 476 8.24 -5.31 7.14
C LYS A 476 6.93 -4.55 6.86
N SER A 477 6.36 -4.69 5.67
CA SER A 477 5.08 -4.09 5.27
C SER A 477 3.87 -4.97 5.61
N VAL A 478 4.07 -6.27 5.90
CA VAL A 478 2.99 -7.18 6.31
C VAL A 478 2.36 -6.69 7.63
N LEU A 479 3.16 -6.23 8.60
CA LEU A 479 2.62 -5.67 9.83
C LEU A 479 1.79 -4.40 9.58
N VAL A 480 2.25 -3.51 8.69
CA VAL A 480 1.53 -2.27 8.32
C VAL A 480 0.27 -2.57 7.51
N SER A 481 0.30 -3.57 6.63
CA SER A 481 -0.83 -3.98 5.78
C SER A 481 -1.86 -4.78 6.57
N VAL A 482 -1.43 -5.64 7.49
CA VAL A 482 -2.29 -6.30 8.48
C VAL A 482 -2.94 -5.25 9.36
N LEU A 483 -2.16 -4.31 9.94
CA LEU A 483 -2.71 -3.21 10.74
C LEU A 483 -3.70 -2.36 9.94
N THR A 484 -3.39 -1.99 8.70
CA THR A 484 -4.32 -1.23 7.83
C THR A 484 -5.59 -2.04 7.53
N SER A 485 -5.47 -3.35 7.31
CA SER A 485 -6.61 -4.24 7.04
C SER A 485 -7.51 -4.48 8.25
N LEU A 486 -6.99 -4.30 9.48
CA LEU A 486 -7.76 -4.37 10.72
C LEU A 486 -8.64 -3.12 10.93
N PHE A 487 -8.32 -2.01 10.27
CA PHE A 487 -9.10 -0.77 10.30
C PHE A 487 -10.05 -0.61 9.10
N LEU A 488 -10.12 -1.61 8.21
CA LEU A 488 -11.09 -1.64 7.12
C LEU A 488 -12.41 -2.21 7.60
N ASP A 489 -13.52 -1.53 7.29
CA ASP A 489 -14.81 -2.20 7.20
C ASP A 489 -14.72 -3.22 6.07
N LYS A 490 -14.56 -4.51 6.38
CA LYS A 490 -14.55 -5.58 5.38
C LYS A 490 -15.98 -5.95 4.96
N PRO A 491 -16.23 -6.39 3.71
CA PRO A 491 -15.28 -6.58 2.60
C PRO A 491 -15.19 -5.37 1.63
N ILE A 492 -14.11 -5.19 0.84
CA ILE A 492 -14.01 -4.07 -0.12
C ILE A 492 -15.07 -4.12 -1.24
N TRP A 493 -15.61 -5.31 -1.50
CA TRP A 493 -16.50 -5.62 -2.63
C TRP A 493 -17.88 -4.95 -2.55
N ARG A 494 -18.37 -4.50 -3.71
CA ARG A 494 -19.73 -4.03 -3.92
C ARG A 494 -20.63 -5.23 -4.25
N GLY A 495 -21.20 -5.81 -3.21
CA GLY A 495 -21.94 -7.07 -3.31
C GLY A 495 -21.00 -8.23 -3.56
N ASP A 496 -21.50 -9.28 -4.19
CA ASP A 496 -20.74 -10.47 -4.54
C ASP A 496 -19.73 -10.17 -5.68
N PRO A 497 -18.42 -10.43 -5.51
CA PRO A 497 -17.43 -10.33 -6.58
C PRO A 497 -17.56 -11.44 -7.65
N ASP A 498 -18.23 -12.55 -7.34
CA ASP A 498 -18.44 -13.69 -8.24
C ASP A 498 -19.62 -13.44 -9.20
N ARG A 499 -19.56 -12.35 -9.94
CA ARG A 499 -20.56 -12.01 -10.96
C ARG A 499 -19.97 -11.23 -12.13
N GLY A 500 -20.69 -11.27 -13.25
CA GLY A 500 -20.40 -10.43 -14.41
C GLY A 500 -19.02 -10.66 -15.02
N PRO A 501 -18.49 -9.65 -15.74
CA PRO A 501 -17.20 -9.75 -16.42
C PRO A 501 -16.01 -10.17 -15.56
N LEU A 502 -15.97 -9.78 -14.27
CA LEU A 502 -14.87 -10.18 -13.38
C LEU A 502 -14.83 -11.70 -13.22
N LEU A 503 -15.96 -12.34 -12.91
CA LEU A 503 -16.05 -13.79 -12.78
C LEU A 503 -15.71 -14.50 -14.10
N ASP A 504 -16.19 -13.99 -15.22
CA ASP A 504 -15.89 -14.58 -16.53
C ASP A 504 -14.39 -14.53 -16.84
N ASN A 505 -13.75 -13.40 -16.53
CA ASN A 505 -12.30 -13.25 -16.70
C ASN A 505 -11.53 -14.12 -15.70
N LEU A 506 -11.96 -14.24 -14.44
CA LEU A 506 -11.34 -15.15 -13.46
C LEU A 506 -11.40 -16.61 -13.95
N ARG A 507 -12.54 -17.05 -14.47
CA ARG A 507 -12.71 -18.39 -15.05
C ARG A 507 -11.81 -18.62 -16.26
N ARG A 508 -11.66 -17.63 -17.14
CA ARG A 508 -10.75 -17.70 -18.30
C ARG A 508 -9.28 -17.86 -17.89
N ASN A 509 -8.91 -17.38 -16.71
CA ASN A 509 -7.55 -17.48 -16.18
C ASN A 509 -7.35 -18.70 -15.28
N VAL A 510 -8.34 -19.58 -15.12
CA VAL A 510 -8.10 -20.90 -14.49
C VAL A 510 -7.25 -21.77 -15.44
N PRO A 511 -6.08 -22.30 -15.00
CA PRO A 511 -5.18 -23.09 -15.84
C PRO A 511 -5.80 -24.46 -16.19
N SER A 512 -6.67 -24.49 -17.19
CA SER A 512 -7.54 -25.63 -17.49
C SER A 512 -7.26 -26.28 -18.85
N ALA A 513 -6.25 -25.81 -19.58
CA ALA A 513 -5.76 -26.40 -20.83
C ALA A 513 -4.63 -27.41 -20.58
N VAL A 514 -4.45 -28.36 -21.48
CA VAL A 514 -3.55 -29.51 -21.28
C VAL A 514 -2.10 -29.04 -21.21
N ILE A 515 -1.36 -29.53 -20.21
CA ILE A 515 0.08 -29.34 -20.08
C ILE A 515 0.76 -30.61 -20.61
N PRO A 516 1.54 -30.57 -21.69
CA PRO A 516 2.19 -31.77 -22.24
C PRO A 516 3.33 -32.32 -21.38
N ALA A 517 3.98 -31.45 -20.60
CA ALA A 517 5.04 -31.83 -19.67
C ALA A 517 4.46 -32.48 -18.40
N PRO A 518 5.23 -33.34 -17.70
CA PRO A 518 4.83 -33.82 -16.39
C PRO A 518 4.53 -32.69 -15.40
N VAL A 519 3.46 -32.84 -14.62
CA VAL A 519 3.02 -31.84 -13.64
C VAL A 519 3.18 -32.38 -12.23
N PHE A 520 3.85 -31.62 -11.36
CA PHE A 520 3.87 -31.84 -9.91
C PHE A 520 3.08 -30.74 -9.22
N ILE A 521 2.19 -31.14 -8.31
CA ILE A 521 1.45 -30.22 -7.46
C ILE A 521 1.70 -30.61 -6.01
N GLY A 522 2.23 -29.68 -5.22
CA GLY A 522 2.38 -29.85 -3.78
C GLY A 522 1.45 -28.93 -3.00
N GLN A 523 0.72 -29.44 -2.02
CA GLN A 523 -0.23 -28.65 -1.23
C GLN A 523 -0.02 -28.88 0.28
N GLY A 524 0.10 -27.81 1.06
CA GLY A 524 0.06 -27.90 2.52
C GLY A 524 -1.36 -28.14 3.01
N THR A 525 -1.59 -29.09 3.92
CA THR A 525 -2.95 -29.42 4.39
C THR A 525 -3.53 -28.40 5.37
N ALA A 526 -2.71 -27.48 5.89
CA ALA A 526 -3.13 -26.40 6.78
C ALA A 526 -3.13 -25.03 6.07
N ASP A 527 -3.11 -25.02 4.74
CA ASP A 527 -3.16 -23.80 3.95
C ASP A 527 -4.53 -23.10 4.08
N THR A 528 -4.49 -21.83 4.50
CA THR A 528 -5.68 -21.00 4.72
C THR A 528 -5.90 -19.96 3.62
N LEU A 529 -5.01 -19.86 2.64
CA LEU A 529 -5.12 -18.91 1.52
C LEU A 529 -5.51 -19.64 0.23
N VAL A 530 -4.75 -20.67 -0.15
CA VAL A 530 -5.12 -21.59 -1.23
C VAL A 530 -5.61 -22.87 -0.56
N VAL A 531 -6.91 -22.88 -0.26
CA VAL A 531 -7.50 -23.91 0.59
C VAL A 531 -7.39 -25.31 -0.06
N PRO A 532 -7.01 -26.36 0.69
CA PRO A 532 -6.81 -27.70 0.14
C PRO A 532 -8.02 -28.25 -0.61
N SER A 533 -9.24 -27.99 -0.14
CA SER A 533 -10.47 -28.45 -0.80
C SER A 533 -10.64 -27.89 -2.21
N ALA A 534 -10.25 -26.64 -2.45
CA ALA A 534 -10.28 -26.03 -3.78
C ALA A 534 -9.22 -26.65 -4.69
N GLN A 535 -8.03 -26.91 -4.14
CA GLN A 535 -6.93 -27.56 -4.85
C GLN A 535 -7.26 -29.02 -5.22
N ASP A 536 -7.82 -29.79 -4.30
CA ASP A 536 -8.29 -31.16 -4.52
C ASP A 536 -9.34 -31.21 -5.64
N GLY A 537 -10.29 -30.25 -5.62
CA GLY A 537 -11.30 -30.11 -6.66
C GLY A 537 -10.71 -29.82 -8.05
N TYR A 538 -9.71 -28.93 -8.10
CA TYR A 538 -8.97 -28.63 -9.33
C TYR A 538 -8.22 -29.86 -9.85
N VAL A 539 -7.44 -30.55 -9.01
CA VAL A 539 -6.69 -31.76 -9.39
C VAL A 539 -7.63 -32.85 -9.88
N ALA A 540 -8.73 -33.13 -9.16
CA ALA A 540 -9.71 -34.12 -9.58
C ALA A 540 -10.35 -33.79 -10.93
N GLN A 541 -10.52 -32.51 -11.27
CA GLN A 541 -11.00 -32.09 -12.58
C GLN A 541 -9.93 -32.29 -13.67
N ARG A 542 -8.67 -31.99 -13.39
CA ARG A 542 -7.54 -32.22 -14.32
C ARG A 542 -7.33 -33.71 -14.59
N CYS A 543 -7.37 -34.55 -13.56
CA CYS A 543 -7.27 -36.00 -13.70
C CYS A 543 -8.39 -36.56 -14.60
N ARG A 544 -9.65 -36.13 -14.39
CA ARG A 544 -10.78 -36.49 -15.26
C ARG A 544 -10.62 -36.01 -16.70
N ALA A 545 -9.86 -34.94 -16.92
CA ALA A 545 -9.53 -34.42 -18.25
C ALA A 545 -8.29 -35.09 -18.88
N GLY A 546 -7.72 -36.14 -18.25
CA GLY A 546 -6.62 -36.94 -18.81
C GLY A 546 -5.21 -36.40 -18.54
N TYR A 547 -5.04 -35.54 -17.54
CA TYR A 547 -3.72 -34.99 -17.18
C TYR A 547 -2.91 -36.02 -16.40
N ALA A 548 -1.59 -36.01 -16.58
CA ALA A 548 -0.67 -36.71 -15.69
C ALA A 548 -0.20 -35.75 -14.60
N VAL A 549 -0.68 -35.95 -13.38
CA VAL A 549 -0.39 -35.08 -12.22
C VAL A 549 0.18 -35.93 -11.10
N ASP A 550 1.37 -35.57 -10.62
CA ASP A 550 1.93 -36.01 -9.34
C ASP A 550 1.46 -35.02 -8.26
N TYR A 551 0.28 -35.28 -7.70
CA TYR A 551 -0.28 -34.49 -6.61
C TYR A 551 0.13 -35.06 -5.26
N ARG A 552 0.77 -34.22 -4.43
CA ARG A 552 1.23 -34.55 -3.08
C ARG A 552 0.72 -33.55 -2.08
N THR A 553 0.36 -34.05 -0.90
CA THR A 553 -0.06 -33.23 0.23
C THR A 553 0.93 -33.34 1.38
N TYR A 554 1.16 -32.22 2.07
CA TYR A 554 2.13 -32.12 3.16
C TYR A 554 1.39 -31.79 4.47
N PRO A 555 1.31 -32.76 5.41
CA PRO A 555 0.56 -32.59 6.64
C PRO A 555 1.06 -31.41 7.48
N ASN A 556 0.13 -30.64 8.04
CA ASN A 556 0.37 -29.54 8.97
C ASN A 556 1.19 -28.35 8.43
N LEU A 557 1.49 -28.32 7.13
CA LEU A 557 2.11 -27.16 6.50
C LEU A 557 1.04 -26.18 6.03
N GLY A 558 1.21 -24.91 6.40
CA GLY A 558 0.45 -23.78 5.88
C GLY A 558 0.97 -23.27 4.53
N HIS A 559 0.44 -22.13 4.09
CA HIS A 559 0.66 -21.61 2.74
C HIS A 559 2.14 -21.37 2.39
N LEU A 560 2.90 -20.67 3.25
CA LEU A 560 4.32 -20.41 3.04
C LEU A 560 5.21 -21.56 3.51
N GLN A 561 4.78 -22.31 4.53
CA GLN A 561 5.58 -23.39 5.11
C GLN A 561 5.87 -24.51 4.09
N VAL A 562 5.09 -24.65 3.03
CA VAL A 562 5.38 -25.62 1.96
C VAL A 562 6.65 -25.29 1.17
N VAL A 563 7.07 -24.02 1.12
CA VAL A 563 8.26 -23.56 0.37
C VAL A 563 9.45 -23.17 1.26
N GLU A 564 9.29 -23.23 2.58
CA GLU A 564 10.37 -22.94 3.52
C GLU A 564 11.54 -23.95 3.35
N PRO A 565 12.79 -23.56 3.63
CA PRO A 565 13.97 -24.38 3.36
C PRO A 565 13.98 -25.78 3.98
N GLU A 566 13.32 -25.95 5.13
CA GLU A 566 13.22 -27.20 5.89
C GLU A 566 11.97 -28.02 5.55
N SER A 567 11.12 -27.52 4.64
CA SER A 567 9.92 -28.22 4.21
C SER A 567 10.27 -29.54 3.50
N PRO A 568 9.61 -30.67 3.84
CA PRO A 568 9.77 -31.92 3.09
C PRO A 568 9.38 -31.77 1.62
N ALA A 569 8.51 -30.81 1.28
CA ALA A 569 8.12 -30.55 -0.10
C ALA A 569 9.30 -30.06 -0.96
N ILE A 570 10.30 -29.40 -0.37
CA ILE A 570 11.49 -28.96 -1.08
C ILE A 570 12.38 -30.14 -1.46
N ALA A 571 12.53 -31.13 -0.56
CA ALA A 571 13.27 -32.34 -0.87
C ALA A 571 12.63 -33.11 -2.03
N ASP A 572 11.30 -33.25 -2.00
CA ASP A 572 10.52 -33.86 -3.07
C ASP A 572 10.61 -33.07 -4.38
N LEU A 573 10.53 -31.74 -4.32
CA LEU A 573 10.63 -30.86 -5.48
C LEU A 573 12.00 -30.99 -6.18
N ILE A 574 13.09 -30.99 -5.41
CA ILE A 574 14.45 -31.16 -5.94
C ILE A 574 14.60 -32.54 -6.57
N ALA A 575 14.19 -33.61 -5.87
CA ALA A 575 14.30 -34.98 -6.38
C ALA A 575 13.47 -35.17 -7.65
N TRP A 576 12.22 -34.70 -7.66
CA TRP A 576 11.33 -34.74 -8.81
C TRP A 576 11.91 -33.98 -10.00
N THR A 577 12.52 -32.82 -9.76
CA THR A 577 13.15 -32.00 -10.81
C THR A 577 14.40 -32.67 -11.39
N ALA A 578 15.24 -33.26 -10.54
CA ALA A 578 16.40 -34.03 -10.98
C ALA A 578 15.98 -35.21 -11.88
N ASP A 579 14.88 -35.88 -11.53
CA ASP A 579 14.31 -36.95 -12.34
C ASP A 579 13.82 -36.46 -13.72
N ARG A 580 13.29 -35.23 -13.82
CA ARG A 580 12.90 -34.62 -15.11
C ARG A 580 14.11 -34.35 -15.99
N PHE A 581 15.16 -33.73 -15.46
CA PHE A 581 16.40 -33.54 -16.22
C PHE A 581 17.09 -34.87 -16.60
N ALA A 582 16.94 -35.91 -15.77
CA ALA A 582 17.39 -37.27 -16.08
C ALA A 582 16.44 -38.05 -17.00
N ARG A 583 15.34 -37.45 -17.48
CA ARG A 583 14.31 -38.05 -18.34
C ARG A 583 13.70 -39.33 -17.76
N ARG A 584 13.58 -39.41 -16.44
CA ARG A 584 12.88 -40.50 -15.77
C ARG A 584 11.37 -40.30 -15.83
N PRO A 585 10.58 -41.39 -15.97
CA PRO A 585 9.13 -41.31 -15.93
C PRO A 585 8.63 -40.57 -14.69
N ALA A 586 7.64 -39.70 -14.88
CA ALA A 586 6.97 -39.04 -13.76
C ALA A 586 5.93 -39.98 -13.14
N ALA A 587 5.78 -39.90 -11.82
CA ALA A 587 4.64 -40.49 -11.16
C ALA A 587 3.35 -39.81 -11.66
N ASN A 588 2.26 -40.56 -11.63
CA ASN A 588 0.92 -40.06 -11.89
C ASN A 588 0.03 -40.54 -10.74
N THR A 589 -0.55 -39.61 -10.00
CA THR A 589 -1.46 -39.87 -8.86
C THR A 589 -2.91 -39.50 -9.17
N CYS A 590 -3.19 -39.16 -10.43
CA CYS A 590 -4.48 -39.46 -11.03
C CYS A 590 -4.67 -41.00 -11.11
#